data_AF-A0A7W1DF68-F1
#
_entry.id   AF-A0A7W1DF68-F1
#
_cell.length_a   1.000
_cell.length_b   1.000
_cell.length_c   1.000
_cell.angle_alpha   90.00
_cell.angle_beta   90.00
_cell.angle_gamma   90.00
#
_symmetry.space_group_name_H-M   'P 1'
#
loop_
_entity.id
_entity.type
_entity.pdbx_description
1 polymer ?
#
loop_
_entity_poly.entity_id
_entity_poly.type
_entity_poly.pdbx_seq_one_letter_code
_entity_poly.pdbx_strand_id
1 'polypeptide(L)'
;MSDFIPGLELSRLFYIEAVKPILDAVFPDLRYSAALVGDGSEVLGFDTEISTDHDWGTRLMIFLKGKDFSELRESINQTLHRRLPYKFRGYSTNFGLPDPDDNGTH
;
A
#
# COMPACT_ATOMS: atom_id res chain seq x y z
N MET A 1 16.65 -12.32 -7.18
CA MET A 1 16.44 -11.12 -7.99
C MET A 1 14.96 -11.09 -8.29
N SER A 2 14.26 -10.05 -7.85
CA SER A 2 12.87 -9.81 -8.26
C SER A 2 12.91 -9.22 -9.65
N ASP A 3 12.22 -9.83 -10.61
CA ASP A 3 11.97 -9.19 -11.90
C ASP A 3 11.18 -7.89 -11.63
N PHE A 4 11.58 -6.80 -12.27
CA PHE A 4 10.91 -5.51 -12.10
C PHE A 4 9.42 -5.62 -12.44
N ILE A 5 8.56 -5.16 -11.51
CA ILE A 5 7.10 -5.08 -11.69
C ILE A 5 6.70 -3.62 -11.59
N PRO A 6 6.10 -3.00 -12.62
CA PRO A 6 5.67 -1.60 -12.55
C PRO A 6 4.86 -1.31 -11.28
N GLY A 7 5.10 -0.19 -10.60
CA GLY A 7 4.58 0.10 -9.27
C GLY A 7 3.05 0.16 -9.23
N LEU A 8 2.41 0.61 -10.31
CA LEU A 8 0.96 0.55 -10.48
C LEU A 8 0.45 -0.90 -10.50
N GLU A 9 1.14 -1.78 -11.22
CA GLU A 9 0.80 -3.20 -11.27
C GLU A 9 1.06 -3.88 -9.92
N LEU A 10 2.20 -3.60 -9.30
CA LEU A 10 2.55 -4.10 -7.97
C LEU A 10 1.50 -3.70 -6.93
N SER A 11 1.08 -2.44 -6.92
CA SER A 11 0.04 -1.91 -6.03
C SER A 11 -1.33 -2.54 -6.29
N ARG A 12 -1.69 -2.74 -7.57
CA ARG A 12 -2.93 -3.43 -7.96
C ARG A 12 -2.93 -4.88 -7.45
N LEU A 13 -1.84 -5.62 -7.66
CA LEU A 13 -1.70 -7.00 -7.21
C LEU A 13 -1.73 -7.07 -5.68
N PHE A 14 -1.03 -6.16 -5.00
CA PHE A 14 -1.03 -6.08 -3.54
C PHE A 14 -2.42 -5.83 -2.97
N TYR A 15 -3.21 -4.94 -3.59
CA TYR A 15 -4.59 -4.74 -3.20
C TYR A 15 -5.42 -6.02 -3.36
N ILE A 16 -5.38 -6.66 -4.53
CA ILE A 16 -6.23 -7.81 -4.85
C ILE A 16 -5.86 -9.05 -4.03
N GLU A 17 -4.56 -9.32 -3.86
CA GLU A 17 -4.08 -10.59 -3.30
C GLU A 17 -3.85 -10.52 -1.78
N ALA A 18 -3.54 -9.34 -1.23
CA ALA A 18 -3.20 -9.21 0.19
C ALA A 18 -4.22 -8.38 0.97
N VAL A 19 -4.48 -7.13 0.54
CA VAL A 19 -5.30 -6.19 1.33
C VAL A 19 -6.78 -6.54 1.29
N LYS A 20 -7.36 -6.71 0.10
CA LYS A 20 -8.79 -6.94 -0.08
C LYS A 20 -9.28 -8.19 0.66
N PRO A 21 -8.61 -9.36 0.60
CA PRO A 21 -9.05 -10.54 1.35
C PRO A 21 -9.08 -10.33 2.86
N ILE A 22 -8.13 -9.54 3.41
CA ILE A 22 -8.11 -9.20 4.84
C ILE A 22 -9.31 -8.31 5.20
N LEU A 23 -9.58 -7.28 4.39
CA LEU A 23 -10.71 -6.37 4.61
C LEU A 23 -12.06 -7.09 4.48
N ASP A 24 -12.24 -7.89 3.44
CA ASP A 24 -13.46 -8.68 3.23
C ASP A 24 -13.72 -9.65 4.40
N ALA A 25 -12.67 -10.24 4.97
CA ALA A 25 -12.79 -11.22 6.05
C ALA A 25 -13.04 -10.60 7.43
N VAL A 26 -12.44 -9.43 7.72
CA VAL A 26 -12.51 -8.80 9.05
C VAL A 26 -13.58 -7.70 9.11
N PHE A 27 -13.83 -7.02 8.00
CA PHE A 27 -14.78 -5.92 7.89
C PHE A 27 -15.73 -6.12 6.68
N PRO A 28 -16.54 -7.18 6.65
CA PRO A 28 -17.33 -7.57 5.47
C PRO A 28 -18.33 -6.50 4.99
N ASP A 29 -18.81 -5.65 5.90
CA ASP A 29 -19.76 -4.57 5.59
C ASP A 29 -19.09 -3.21 5.32
N LEU A 30 -17.75 -3.16 5.32
CA LEU A 30 -16.99 -1.94 5.13
C LEU A 30 -17.21 -1.39 3.72
N ARG A 31 -17.73 -0.16 3.65
CA ARG A 31 -17.80 0.58 2.38
C ARG A 31 -16.59 1.48 2.26
N TYR A 32 -15.75 1.18 1.28
CA TYR A 32 -14.52 1.92 1.04
C TYR A 32 -14.19 1.98 -0.45
N SER A 33 -13.33 2.92 -0.81
CA SER A 33 -12.62 2.91 -2.10
C SER A 33 -11.13 2.72 -1.83
N ALA A 34 -10.41 2.07 -2.73
CA ALA A 34 -8.96 1.97 -2.68
C ALA A 34 -8.35 2.55 -3.96
N ALA A 35 -7.29 3.33 -3.83
CA ALA A 35 -6.56 3.87 -4.97
C ALA A 35 -5.09 4.10 -4.62
N LEU A 36 -4.24 4.08 -5.64
CA LEU A 36 -2.90 4.64 -5.58
C LEU A 36 -3.00 6.09 -6.10
N VAL A 37 -2.68 7.06 -5.25
CA VAL A 37 -2.75 8.49 -5.58
C VAL A 37 -1.51 9.16 -5.01
N GLY A 38 -0.85 9.98 -5.82
CA GLY A 38 0.38 10.68 -5.48
C GLY A 38 1.06 11.21 -6.74
N ASP A 39 2.21 11.81 -6.54
CA ASP A 39 3.11 12.37 -7.56
C ASP A 39 4.24 11.41 -7.96
N GLY A 40 4.26 10.20 -7.39
CA GLY A 40 5.23 9.14 -7.70
C GLY A 40 5.25 8.76 -9.18
N SER A 41 6.42 8.39 -9.68
CA SER A 41 6.63 8.01 -11.09
C SER A 41 5.79 6.80 -11.49
N GLU A 42 5.46 5.92 -10.54
CA GLU A 42 4.57 4.78 -10.70
C GLU A 42 3.10 5.18 -10.91
N VAL A 43 2.68 6.31 -10.34
CA VAL A 43 1.32 6.84 -10.53
C VAL A 43 1.17 7.39 -11.96
N LEU A 44 2.26 7.94 -12.50
CA LEU A 44 2.32 8.48 -13.85
C LEU A 44 2.71 7.43 -14.92
N GLY A 45 3.09 6.22 -14.50
CA GLY A 45 3.48 5.11 -15.38
C GLY A 45 4.85 5.28 -16.03
N PHE A 46 5.73 6.06 -15.41
CA PHE A 46 7.10 6.31 -15.88
C PHE A 46 8.15 5.57 -15.05
N ASP A 47 7.75 4.69 -14.14
CA ASP A 47 8.67 3.95 -13.29
C ASP A 47 9.50 2.93 -14.07
N THR A 48 10.77 2.82 -13.70
CA THR A 48 11.75 1.88 -14.26
C THR A 48 12.47 1.18 -13.11
N GLU A 49 13.22 0.11 -13.40
CA GLU A 49 14.00 -0.63 -12.40
C GLU A 49 14.97 0.25 -11.60
N ILE A 50 15.41 1.38 -12.16
CA ILE A 50 16.31 2.34 -11.51
C ILE A 50 15.53 3.29 -10.58
N SER A 51 14.23 3.52 -10.82
CA SER A 51 13.37 4.44 -10.05
C SER A 51 12.71 3.76 -8.83
N THR A 52 13.12 2.54 -8.46
CA THR A 52 12.57 1.83 -7.31
C THR A 52 13.16 2.28 -5.97
N ASP A 53 14.07 3.25 -5.99
CA ASP A 53 14.74 3.80 -4.82
C ASP A 53 14.06 5.06 -4.26
N HIS A 54 13.01 5.59 -4.91
CA HIS A 54 12.22 6.71 -4.39
C HIS A 54 10.72 6.57 -4.71
N ASP A 55 9.87 6.62 -3.68
CA ASP A 55 8.41 6.65 -3.67
C ASP A 55 7.70 5.40 -4.26
N TRP A 56 8.43 4.31 -4.47
CA TRP A 56 7.96 3.15 -5.23
C TRP A 56 7.71 1.92 -4.35
N GLY A 57 6.60 1.19 -4.55
CA GLY A 57 6.38 -0.11 -3.90
C GLY A 57 4.91 -0.47 -3.67
N THR A 58 4.62 -1.31 -2.67
CA THR A 58 3.27 -1.82 -2.39
C THR A 58 2.41 -0.80 -1.63
N ARG A 59 2.06 0.30 -2.29
CA ARG A 59 1.34 1.43 -1.70
C ARG A 59 -0.11 1.47 -2.16
N LEU A 60 -1.00 1.90 -1.27
CA LEU A 60 -2.36 2.30 -1.62
C LEU A 60 -2.98 3.11 -0.47
N MET A 61 -4.00 3.88 -0.81
CA MET A 61 -4.85 4.59 0.12
C MET A 61 -6.21 3.92 0.20
N ILE A 62 -6.73 3.76 1.42
CA ILE A 62 -8.10 3.31 1.67
C ILE A 62 -8.92 4.53 2.10
N PHE A 63 -9.95 4.86 1.30
CA PHE A 63 -10.86 5.96 1.55
C PHE A 63 -12.12 5.44 2.22
N LEU A 64 -12.38 5.95 3.42
CA LEU A 64 -13.55 5.60 4.24
C LEU A 64 -14.54 6.76 4.26
N LYS A 65 -15.80 6.48 4.58
CA LYS A 65 -16.75 7.55 4.94
C LYS A 65 -16.29 8.22 6.23
N GLY A 66 -16.61 9.51 6.39
CA GLY A 66 -16.14 10.29 7.55
C GLY A 66 -16.44 9.65 8.91
N LYS A 67 -17.64 9.08 9.09
CA LYS A 67 -18.02 8.35 10.31
C LYS A 67 -17.16 7.09 10.52
N ASP A 68 -17.05 6.26 9.48
CA ASP A 68 -16.27 5.02 9.52
C ASP A 68 -14.78 5.29 9.72
N PHE A 69 -14.26 6.41 9.21
CA PHE A 69 -12.88 6.82 9.42
C PHE A 69 -12.60 7.08 10.90
N SER A 70 -13.46 7.84 11.58
CA SER A 70 -13.30 8.12 13.00
C SER A 70 -13.41 6.88 13.89
N GLU A 71 -14.24 5.91 13.50
CA GLU A 71 -14.52 4.71 14.30
C GLU A 71 -13.58 3.54 14.00
N LEU A 72 -13.18 3.33 12.73
CA LEU A 72 -12.55 2.10 12.27
C LEU A 72 -11.09 2.25 11.82
N ARG A 73 -10.60 3.48 11.59
CA ARG A 73 -9.23 3.71 11.06
C ARG A 73 -8.17 2.95 11.85
N GLU A 74 -8.20 3.04 13.17
CA GLU A 74 -7.19 2.41 14.02
C GLU A 74 -7.28 0.88 13.94
N SER A 75 -8.49 0.33 14.00
CA SER A 75 -8.73 -1.11 13.89
C SER A 75 -8.28 -1.68 12.55
N ILE A 76 -8.57 -0.96 11.46
CA ILE A 76 -8.14 -1.33 10.09
C ILE A 76 -6.61 -1.30 10.01
N ASN A 77 -5.96 -0.23 10.47
CA ASN A 77 -4.50 -0.12 10.46
C ASN A 77 -3.83 -1.24 11.27
N GLN A 78 -4.29 -1.50 12.49
CA GLN A 78 -3.75 -2.58 13.32
C GLN A 78 -3.97 -3.96 12.67
N THR A 79 -5.14 -4.19 12.06
CA THR A 79 -5.44 -5.45 11.38
C THR A 79 -4.53 -5.68 10.19
N LEU A 80 -4.36 -4.67 9.33
CA LEU A 80 -3.47 -4.74 8.17
C LEU A 80 -2.03 -4.93 8.60
N HIS A 81 -1.55 -4.18 9.60
CA HIS A 81 -0.19 -4.32 10.12
C HIS A 81 0.10 -5.73 10.67
N ARG A 82 -0.89 -6.38 11.29
CA ARG A 82 -0.73 -7.74 11.85
C ARG A 82 -0.87 -8.86 10.82
N ARG A 83 -1.67 -8.64 9.76
CA ARG A 83 -2.08 -9.71 8.83
C ARG A 83 -1.39 -9.64 7.48
N LEU A 84 -0.86 -8.49 7.08
CA LEU A 84 -0.09 -8.38 5.85
C LEU A 84 1.23 -9.14 5.98
N PRO A 85 1.67 -9.81 4.90
CA PRO A 85 2.98 -10.46 4.90
C PRO A 85 4.07 -9.39 4.93
N TYR A 86 5.17 -9.58 5.67
CA TYR A 86 6.28 -8.60 5.71
C TYR A 86 6.88 -8.28 4.34
N LYS A 87 6.78 -9.21 3.38
CA LYS A 87 7.18 -8.99 2.00
C LYS A 87 6.08 -9.47 1.05
N PHE A 88 5.88 -8.74 -0.04
CA PHE A 88 5.01 -9.12 -1.15
C PHE A 88 5.80 -9.04 -2.45
N ARG A 89 5.86 -10.15 -3.19
CA ARG A 89 6.66 -10.29 -4.44
C ARG A 89 8.14 -9.87 -4.31
N GLY A 90 8.70 -9.91 -3.10
CA GLY A 90 10.08 -9.54 -2.79
C GLY A 90 10.24 -8.16 -2.17
N TYR A 91 9.20 -7.32 -2.21
CA TYR A 91 9.19 -5.94 -1.72
C TYR A 91 8.59 -5.82 -0.32
N SER A 92 9.05 -4.85 0.48
CA SER A 92 8.52 -4.59 1.83
C SER A 92 7.08 -4.10 1.76
N THR A 93 6.22 -4.55 2.68
CA THR A 93 4.84 -4.05 2.83
C THR A 93 4.69 -3.03 3.95
N ASN A 94 5.76 -2.75 4.68
CA ASN A 94 5.73 -1.89 5.84
C ASN A 94 6.21 -0.49 5.44
N PHE A 95 5.27 0.37 5.05
CA PHE A 95 5.52 1.80 4.82
C PHE A 95 5.37 2.52 6.16
N GLY A 96 6.49 2.74 6.85
CA GLY A 96 6.55 3.61 8.03
C GLY A 96 6.49 5.09 7.64
N LEU A 97 6.43 5.98 8.65
CA LEU A 97 6.76 7.39 8.43
C LEU A 97 8.19 7.51 7.88
N PRO A 98 8.52 8.55 7.09
CA PRO A 98 9.90 8.81 6.68
C PRO A 98 10.84 8.74 7.86
N ASP A 99 11.85 7.89 7.72
CA ASP A 99 12.98 7.91 8.61
C ASP A 99 13.70 9.25 8.37
N PRO A 100 13.80 10.13 9.38
CA PRO A 100 14.44 11.42 9.23
C PRO A 100 15.94 11.31 8.86
N ASP A 101 16.56 10.15 9.07
CA ASP A 101 17.95 9.89 8.71
C ASP A 101 18.12 9.29 7.29
N ASP A 102 17.01 9.00 6.58
CA ASP A 102 17.02 8.39 5.23
C ASP A 102 16.96 9.43 4.09
N ASN A 103 17.22 10.71 4.40
CA ASN A 103 17.25 11.82 3.42
C ASN A 103 15.99 11.94 2.52
N GLY A 104 14.84 11.42 2.96
CA GLY A 104 13.61 11.43 2.16
C GLY A 104 13.54 10.34 1.08
N THR A 105 14.30 9.26 1.26
CA THR A 105 14.29 8.07 0.39
C THR A 105 13.29 7.07 0.97
N HIS A 106 12.33 6.61 0.16
CA HIS A 106 11.38 5.52 0.46
C HIS A 106 11.28 4.60 -0.75
#